data_AF-A0A1A9B219-F1
#
_entry.id   AF-A0A1A9B219-F1
#
_cell.length_a   1.000
_cell.length_b   1.000
_cell.length_c   1.000
_cell.angle_alpha   90.00
_cell.angle_beta   90.00
_cell.angle_gamma   90.00
#
_symmetry.space_group_name_H-M   'P 1'
#
loop_
_entity.id
_entity.type
_entity.pdbx_description
1 polymer ?
#
loop_
_entity_poly.entity_id
_entity_poly.type
_entity_poly.pdbx_seq_one_letter_code
_entity_poly.pdbx_strand_id
1 'polypeptide(L)'
;MTEPTTVSPPRGVQPTCKYDQRPLAYAGKGRPPEFCPDDERRHDGKTCRQAYAEQRQAELAAGLDKPLAAYREATGRVLPAVQALSGTLTDVLAAMGDLDTSAVARVEQAETAAVSAVQRAQGAEDARDAAQREARTATAAAAAAKEAQRAAERRARDAETETERVQRDAWRQVADAREAQGRAEAAAGERAQAVITETGRREAAEARAGDLADQLKTVRRDLTAAQAETRKTDAARAKAETALTTTRVELTAVTARAEQAEASAAAVTAERDTARAELAESEAGRRDLDAELRAARAELAAVREAAEARAADLTDQLAAVRAELAAATADRDATRAELAESEAARRDLDAELRAARGELAAVRGQADEYREQWRTADRETQAARVDLARVEATAQAATERAERAEARVEQLHAQLAQARAEATRTDRPGGKR
;
A
#
# COMPACT_ATOMS: atom_id res chain seq x y z
N MET A 1 22.56 -4.75 -12.70
CA MET A 1 22.13 -5.50 -13.89
C MET A 1 22.00 -4.50 -15.02
N THR A 2 22.83 -4.64 -16.04
CA THR A 2 22.92 -3.73 -17.20
C THR A 2 21.79 -4.03 -18.18
N GLU A 3 20.82 -3.12 -18.29
CA GLU A 3 19.79 -3.17 -19.33
C GLU A 3 20.40 -2.78 -20.69
N PRO A 4 20.20 -3.59 -21.75
CA PRO A 4 20.64 -3.23 -23.09
C PRO A 4 19.64 -2.24 -23.70
N THR A 5 20.06 -0.98 -23.86
CA THR A 5 19.33 0.02 -24.63
C THR A 5 19.34 -0.37 -26.11
N THR A 6 18.28 -1.03 -26.58
CA THR A 6 18.04 -1.27 -28.00
C THR A 6 17.59 0.03 -28.66
N VAL A 7 18.55 0.71 -29.31
CA VAL A 7 18.29 1.84 -30.21
C VAL A 7 17.47 1.33 -31.39
N SER A 8 16.18 1.69 -31.43
CA SER A 8 15.34 1.47 -32.61
C SER A 8 15.84 2.34 -33.77
N PRO A 9 16.07 1.77 -34.97
CA PRO A 9 16.45 2.57 -36.13
C PRO A 9 15.27 3.46 -36.58
N PRO A 10 15.54 4.61 -37.23
CA PRO A 10 14.49 5.48 -37.72
C PRO A 10 13.61 4.72 -38.71
N ARG A 11 12.28 4.82 -38.53
CA ARG A 11 11.24 4.26 -39.41
C ARG A 11 11.26 4.97 -40.78
N GLY A 12 12.30 4.71 -41.58
CA GLY A 12 12.24 4.93 -43.01
C GLY A 12 11.29 3.89 -43.61
N VAL A 13 10.28 4.33 -44.36
CA VAL A 13 9.35 3.44 -45.08
C VAL A 13 10.19 2.54 -45.97
N GLN A 14 10.32 1.25 -45.63
CA GLN A 14 11.00 0.30 -46.50
C GLN A 14 10.21 0.21 -47.81
N PRO A 15 10.83 0.46 -48.98
CA PRO A 15 10.13 0.37 -50.25
C PRO A 15 9.66 -1.08 -50.43
N THR A 16 8.38 -1.26 -50.76
CA THR A 16 7.83 -2.59 -51.05
C THR A 16 7.72 -2.80 -52.56
N CYS A 17 7.82 -4.05 -52.99
CA CYS A 17 7.56 -4.43 -54.37
C CYS A 17 6.11 -4.13 -54.74
N LYS A 18 5.89 -3.43 -55.86
CA LYS A 18 4.54 -3.02 -56.28
C LYS A 18 3.59 -4.18 -56.62
N TYR A 19 4.11 -5.38 -56.85
CA TYR A 19 3.30 -6.56 -57.19
C TYR A 19 2.92 -7.39 -55.95
N ASP A 20 3.90 -7.86 -55.17
CA ASP A 20 3.69 -8.79 -54.05
C ASP A 20 3.84 -8.15 -52.66
N GLN A 21 4.03 -6.83 -52.60
CA GLN A 21 4.11 -6.02 -51.37
C GLN A 21 5.23 -6.40 -50.39
N ARG A 22 6.22 -7.20 -50.83
CA ARG A 22 7.33 -7.58 -49.96
C ARG A 22 8.34 -6.45 -49.78
N PRO A 23 9.03 -6.37 -48.63
CA PRO A 23 10.04 -5.35 -48.40
C PRO A 23 11.25 -5.54 -49.32
N LEU A 24 11.67 -4.47 -49.98
CA LEU A 24 12.84 -4.45 -50.86
C LEU A 24 14.06 -3.99 -50.08
N ALA A 25 15.16 -4.72 -50.24
CA ALA A 25 16.46 -4.30 -49.75
C ALA A 25 16.90 -3.04 -50.52
N TYR A 26 16.82 -1.88 -49.87
CA TYR A 26 17.24 -0.60 -50.46
C TYR A 26 18.36 0.00 -49.61
N ALA A 27 19.58 0.03 -50.17
CA ALA A 27 20.78 0.53 -49.51
C ALA A 27 20.83 2.08 -49.37
N GLY A 28 19.72 2.79 -49.61
CA GLY A 28 19.62 4.24 -49.42
C GLY A 28 20.23 5.10 -50.53
N LYS A 29 20.88 4.51 -51.54
CA LYS A 29 21.51 5.23 -52.66
C LYS A 29 20.76 4.99 -53.97
N GLY A 30 20.26 6.05 -54.61
CA GLY A 30 19.64 6.01 -55.94
C GLY A 30 18.11 6.08 -55.94
N ARG A 31 17.47 5.68 -57.05
CA ARG A 31 16.00 5.54 -57.10
C ARG A 31 15.64 4.18 -56.48
N PRO A 32 14.74 4.11 -55.48
CA PRO A 32 14.36 2.85 -54.89
C PRO A 32 13.88 1.85 -55.96
N PRO A 33 14.33 0.59 -55.93
CA PRO A 33 13.77 -0.43 -56.80
C PRO A 33 12.26 -0.51 -56.56
N GLU A 34 11.47 -0.57 -57.63
CA GLU A 34 10.00 -0.66 -57.53
C GLU A 34 9.50 -2.12 -57.52
N PHE A 35 10.37 -3.08 -57.86
CA PHE A 35 10.08 -4.51 -57.97
C PHE A 35 11.25 -5.32 -57.40
N CYS A 36 10.98 -6.57 -56.99
CA CYS A 36 11.98 -7.49 -56.46
C CYS A 36 13.12 -7.74 -57.47
N PRO A 37 14.40 -7.60 -57.07
CA PRO A 37 15.54 -7.81 -57.97
C PRO A 37 15.78 -9.29 -58.34
N ASP A 38 15.31 -10.24 -57.52
CA ASP A 38 15.61 -11.67 -57.64
C ASP A 38 14.37 -12.55 -57.94
N ASP A 39 13.56 -12.23 -58.93
CA ASP A 39 12.41 -13.09 -59.30
C ASP A 39 12.23 -13.23 -60.81
N GLU A 40 13.15 -13.96 -61.44
CA GLU A 40 13.01 -14.33 -62.86
C GLU A 40 11.96 -15.44 -63.11
N ARG A 41 11.39 -16.12 -62.09
CA ARG A 41 10.52 -17.29 -62.33
C ARG A 41 9.36 -17.52 -61.35
N ARG A 42 8.98 -16.58 -60.49
CA ARG A 42 7.97 -16.84 -59.44
C ARG A 42 6.50 -16.77 -59.88
N HIS A 43 6.23 -16.14 -61.02
CA HIS A 43 4.87 -15.91 -61.52
C HIS A 43 4.75 -16.49 -62.93
N ASP A 44 4.66 -17.82 -63.02
CA ASP A 44 4.54 -18.57 -64.29
C ASP A 44 5.60 -18.19 -65.33
N GLY A 45 6.86 -18.09 -64.89
CA GLY A 45 8.00 -17.73 -65.76
C GLY A 45 8.11 -16.24 -66.12
N LYS A 46 7.32 -15.36 -65.48
CA LYS A 46 7.37 -13.91 -65.66
C LYS A 46 8.06 -13.23 -64.49
N THR A 47 8.74 -12.13 -64.79
CA THR A 47 9.27 -11.23 -63.76
C THR A 47 8.14 -10.49 -63.04
N CYS A 48 8.32 -10.10 -61.78
CA CYS A 48 7.30 -9.32 -61.05
C CYS A 48 6.87 -8.04 -61.79
N ARG A 49 7.79 -7.44 -62.57
CA ARG A 49 7.48 -6.28 -63.43
C ARG A 49 6.53 -6.64 -64.58
N GLN A 50 6.73 -7.80 -65.22
CA GLN A 50 5.86 -8.28 -66.31
C GLN A 50 4.49 -8.72 -65.78
N ALA A 51 4.46 -9.48 -64.67
CA ALA A 51 3.22 -9.89 -64.04
C ALA A 51 2.37 -8.68 -63.58
N TYR A 52 3.00 -7.65 -63.03
CA TYR A 52 2.33 -6.39 -62.68
C TYR A 52 1.80 -5.63 -63.90
N ALA A 53 2.57 -5.61 -65.01
CA ALA A 53 2.13 -4.96 -66.24
C ALA A 53 0.93 -5.66 -66.88
N GLU A 54 0.92 -6.99 -66.90
CA GLU A 54 -0.21 -7.79 -67.38
C GLU A 54 -1.44 -7.66 -66.48
N GLN A 55 -1.26 -7.70 -65.15
CA GLN A 55 -2.35 -7.45 -64.22
C GLN A 55 -2.98 -6.07 -64.46
N ARG A 56 -2.15 -5.04 -64.68
CA ARG A 56 -2.63 -3.69 -64.98
C ARG A 56 -3.34 -3.61 -66.34
N GLN A 57 -2.87 -4.35 -67.35
CA GLN A 57 -3.57 -4.45 -68.62
C GLN A 57 -4.90 -5.20 -68.51
N ALA A 58 -4.98 -6.24 -67.66
CA ALA A 58 -6.21 -6.95 -67.38
C ALA A 58 -7.21 -6.08 -66.57
N GLU A 59 -6.73 -5.29 -65.60
CA GLU A 59 -7.53 -4.31 -64.85
C GLU A 59 -8.11 -3.22 -65.79
N LEU A 60 -7.30 -2.73 -66.75
CA LEU A 60 -7.73 -1.82 -67.82
C LEU A 60 -8.75 -2.46 -68.76
N ALA A 61 -8.51 -3.70 -69.21
CA ALA A 61 -9.41 -4.40 -70.12
C ALA A 61 -10.77 -4.74 -69.48
N ALA A 62 -10.79 -4.99 -68.16
CA ALA A 62 -12.01 -5.26 -67.41
C ALA A 62 -12.76 -3.99 -66.98
N GLY A 63 -12.22 -2.79 -67.24
CA GLY A 63 -12.81 -1.51 -66.81
C GLY A 63 -12.81 -1.30 -65.28
N LEU A 64 -12.01 -2.09 -64.55
CA LEU A 64 -12.00 -2.13 -63.09
C LEU A 64 -11.04 -1.10 -62.47
N ASP A 65 -10.24 -0.39 -63.27
CA ASP A 65 -9.29 0.60 -62.74
C ASP A 65 -9.93 1.70 -61.92
N LYS A 66 -11.07 2.25 -62.37
CA LYS A 66 -11.76 3.31 -61.63
C LYS A 66 -12.37 2.80 -60.31
N PRO A 67 -13.13 1.69 -60.29
CA PRO A 67 -13.61 1.08 -59.05
C PRO A 67 -12.49 0.69 -58.09
N LEU A 68 -11.41 0.09 -58.58
CA LEU A 68 -10.28 -0.35 -57.75
C LEU A 68 -9.45 0.83 -57.24
N ALA A 69 -9.28 1.90 -58.03
CA ALA A 69 -8.65 3.12 -57.55
C ALA A 69 -9.48 3.78 -56.44
N ALA A 70 -10.80 3.89 -56.63
CA ALA A 70 -11.71 4.43 -55.62
C ALA A 70 -11.72 3.57 -54.34
N TYR A 71 -11.70 2.23 -54.48
CA TYR A 71 -11.61 1.31 -53.36
C TYR A 71 -10.26 1.41 -52.63
N ARG A 72 -9.13 1.48 -53.34
CA ARG A 72 -7.79 1.65 -52.75
C ARG A 72 -7.68 3.01 -52.04
N GLU A 73 -8.26 4.08 -52.59
CA GLU A 73 -8.29 5.40 -51.96
C GLU A 73 -9.17 5.41 -50.70
N ALA A 74 -10.36 4.80 -50.77
CA ALA A 74 -11.24 4.64 -49.60
C ALA A 74 -10.57 3.80 -48.51
N THR A 75 -9.95 2.67 -48.89
CA THR A 75 -9.21 1.80 -47.96
C THR A 75 -7.99 2.52 -47.38
N GLY A 76 -7.28 3.33 -48.17
CA GLY A 76 -6.16 4.16 -47.71
C GLY A 76 -6.57 5.23 -46.68
N ARG A 77 -7.84 5.67 -46.69
CA ARG A 77 -8.39 6.57 -45.67
C ARG A 77 -8.90 5.83 -44.43
N VAL A 78 -9.53 4.67 -44.61
CA VAL A 78 -10.17 3.92 -43.51
C VAL A 78 -9.15 3.09 -42.72
N LEU A 79 -8.16 2.50 -43.38
CA LEU A 79 -7.19 1.59 -42.74
C LEU A 79 -6.37 2.29 -41.63
N PRO A 80 -5.84 3.52 -41.82
CA PRO A 80 -5.14 4.22 -40.74
C PRO A 80 -6.06 4.55 -39.56
N ALA A 81 -7.34 4.87 -39.81
CA ALA A 81 -8.31 5.14 -38.76
C ALA A 81 -8.65 3.87 -37.95
N VAL A 82 -8.80 2.72 -38.63
CA VAL A 82 -9.00 1.42 -37.97
C VAL A 82 -7.75 1.00 -37.20
N GLN A 83 -6.55 1.22 -37.73
CA GLN A 83 -5.30 0.96 -37.03
C GLN A 83 -5.14 1.84 -35.79
N ALA A 84 -5.43 3.14 -35.90
CA ALA A 84 -5.43 4.06 -34.76
C ALA A 84 -6.42 3.61 -33.68
N LEU A 85 -7.65 3.26 -34.08
CA LEU A 85 -8.67 2.76 -33.15
C LEU A 85 -8.23 1.44 -32.48
N SER A 86 -7.58 0.53 -33.22
CA SER A 86 -7.06 -0.72 -32.67
C SER A 86 -5.92 -0.48 -31.66
N GLY A 87 -5.10 0.54 -31.90
CA GLY A 87 -4.09 0.99 -30.94
C GLY A 87 -4.74 1.52 -29.67
N THR A 88 -5.70 2.44 -29.80
CA THR A 88 -6.44 2.97 -28.64
C THR A 88 -7.19 1.88 -27.87
N LEU A 89 -7.78 0.90 -28.55
CA LEU A 89 -8.45 -0.22 -27.89
C LEU A 89 -7.44 -1.10 -27.12
N THR A 90 -6.25 -1.29 -27.68
CA THR A 90 -5.15 -2.02 -27.01
C THR A 90 -4.68 -1.29 -25.76
N ASP A 91 -4.54 0.04 -25.84
CA ASP A 91 -4.16 0.89 -24.71
C ASP A 91 -5.22 0.86 -23.60
N VAL A 92 -6.51 0.90 -23.96
CA VAL A 92 -7.62 0.78 -22.99
C VAL A 92 -7.63 -0.60 -22.33
N LEU A 93 -7.43 -1.68 -23.09
CA LEU A 93 -7.37 -3.03 -22.53
C LEU A 93 -6.15 -3.21 -21.61
N ALA A 94 -5.01 -2.62 -21.94
CA ALA A 94 -3.83 -2.60 -21.07
C ALA A 94 -4.12 -1.84 -19.77
N ALA A 95 -4.70 -0.64 -19.86
CA ALA A 95 -5.09 0.15 -18.69
C ALA A 95 -6.12 -0.58 -17.81
N MET A 96 -7.07 -1.31 -18.40
CA MET A 96 -8.00 -2.16 -17.65
C MET A 96 -7.29 -3.32 -16.95
N GLY A 97 -6.32 -3.97 -17.62
CA GLY A 97 -5.49 -5.01 -17.02
C GLY A 97 -4.64 -4.50 -15.84
N ASP A 98 -4.08 -3.30 -15.95
CA ASP A 98 -3.33 -2.64 -14.89
C ASP A 98 -4.24 -2.29 -13.70
N LEU A 99 -5.46 -1.83 -13.97
CA LEU A 99 -6.47 -1.56 -12.94
C LEU A 99 -6.90 -2.83 -12.21
N ASP A 100 -7.17 -3.92 -12.93
CA ASP A 100 -7.52 -5.21 -12.33
C ASP A 100 -6.37 -5.74 -11.47
N THR A 101 -5.14 -5.67 -11.98
CA THR A 101 -3.94 -6.08 -11.23
C THR A 101 -3.76 -5.25 -9.97
N SER A 102 -3.94 -3.93 -10.06
CA SER A 102 -3.87 -3.00 -8.93
C SER A 102 -5.00 -3.22 -7.92
N ALA A 103 -6.20 -3.57 -8.37
CA ALA A 103 -7.34 -3.87 -7.51
C ALA A 103 -7.10 -5.18 -6.74
N VAL A 104 -6.65 -6.24 -7.43
CA VAL A 104 -6.30 -7.51 -6.80
C VAL A 104 -5.18 -7.33 -5.77
N ALA A 105 -4.11 -6.61 -6.11
CA ALA A 105 -3.02 -6.34 -5.17
C ALA A 105 -3.49 -5.58 -3.91
N ARG A 106 -4.42 -4.64 -4.06
CA ARG A 106 -5.01 -3.91 -2.92
C ARG A 106 -5.88 -4.82 -2.04
N VAL A 107 -6.62 -5.74 -2.64
CA VAL A 107 -7.41 -6.74 -1.90
C VAL A 107 -6.48 -7.68 -1.13
N GLU A 108 -5.45 -8.24 -1.76
CA GLU A 108 -4.47 -9.12 -1.09
C GLU A 108 -3.76 -8.41 0.07
N GLN A 109 -3.40 -7.13 -0.12
CA GLN A 109 -2.81 -6.32 0.93
C GLN A 109 -3.78 -6.08 2.09
N ALA A 110 -5.06 -5.80 1.80
CA ALA A 110 -6.09 -5.61 2.80
C ALA A 110 -6.39 -6.90 3.57
N GLU A 111 -6.44 -8.05 2.89
CA GLU A 111 -6.61 -9.36 3.52
C GLU A 111 -5.44 -9.71 4.44
N THR A 112 -4.20 -9.50 3.96
CA THR A 112 -2.99 -9.70 4.78
C THR A 112 -3.01 -8.82 6.03
N ALA A 113 -3.38 -7.54 5.88
CA ALA A 113 -3.51 -6.62 7.00
C ALA A 113 -4.60 -7.07 7.98
N ALA A 114 -5.76 -7.52 7.50
CA ALA A 114 -6.85 -8.03 8.32
C ALA A 114 -6.45 -9.29 9.10
N VAL A 115 -5.81 -10.27 8.45
CA VAL A 115 -5.30 -11.48 9.11
C VAL A 115 -4.29 -11.12 10.20
N SER A 116 -3.35 -10.21 9.91
CA SER A 116 -2.38 -9.76 10.91
C SER A 116 -3.04 -9.06 12.11
N ALA A 117 -4.12 -8.31 11.89
CA ALA A 117 -4.86 -7.64 12.94
C ALA A 117 -5.61 -8.63 13.83
N VAL A 118 -6.23 -9.66 13.25
CA VAL A 118 -6.88 -10.74 13.99
C VAL A 118 -5.87 -11.50 14.84
N GLN A 119 -4.70 -11.85 14.30
CA GLN A 119 -3.64 -12.53 15.04
C GLN A 119 -3.13 -11.69 16.22
N ARG A 120 -2.96 -10.37 16.04
CA ARG A 120 -2.58 -9.47 17.14
C ARG A 120 -3.68 -9.38 18.21
N ALA A 121 -4.94 -9.36 17.81
CA ALA A 121 -6.06 -9.35 18.75
C ALA A 121 -6.12 -10.65 19.57
N GLN A 122 -5.98 -11.80 18.93
CA GLN A 122 -5.92 -13.10 19.59
C GLN A 122 -4.74 -13.19 20.57
N GLY A 123 -3.54 -12.76 20.14
CA GLY A 123 -2.38 -12.72 21.04
C GLY A 123 -2.57 -11.81 22.25
N ALA A 124 -3.28 -10.68 22.09
CA ALA A 124 -3.61 -9.80 23.21
C ALA A 124 -4.66 -10.42 24.16
N GLU A 125 -5.63 -11.17 23.64
CA GLU A 125 -6.59 -11.93 24.45
C GLU A 125 -5.90 -13.05 25.24
N ASP A 126 -5.03 -13.83 24.60
CA ASP A 126 -4.25 -14.89 25.24
C ASP A 126 -3.35 -14.33 26.35
N ALA A 127 -2.69 -13.20 26.10
CA ALA A 127 -1.87 -12.50 27.09
C ALA A 127 -2.70 -12.00 28.28
N ARG A 128 -3.87 -11.42 28.02
CA ARG A 128 -4.81 -11.00 29.08
C ARG A 128 -5.24 -12.19 29.92
N ASP A 129 -5.58 -13.30 29.30
CA ASP A 129 -6.05 -14.49 30.00
C ASP A 129 -4.91 -15.16 30.79
N ALA A 130 -3.68 -15.14 30.27
CA ALA A 130 -2.49 -15.56 31.01
C ALA A 130 -2.25 -14.68 32.25
N ALA A 131 -2.30 -13.35 32.10
CA ALA A 131 -2.16 -12.41 33.21
C ALA A 131 -3.26 -12.60 34.27
N GLN A 132 -4.51 -12.89 33.85
CA GLN A 132 -5.59 -13.20 34.78
C GLN A 132 -5.36 -14.50 35.55
N ARG A 133 -4.84 -15.55 34.90
CA ARG A 133 -4.48 -16.80 35.58
C ARG A 133 -3.35 -16.57 36.58
N GLU A 134 -2.32 -15.84 36.20
CA GLU A 134 -1.20 -15.48 37.07
C GLU A 134 -1.68 -14.67 38.29
N ALA A 135 -2.53 -13.66 38.10
CA ALA A 135 -3.10 -12.88 39.19
C ALA A 135 -3.92 -13.74 40.16
N ARG A 136 -4.70 -14.72 39.65
CA ARG A 136 -5.45 -15.67 40.49
C ARG A 136 -4.50 -16.56 41.29
N THR A 137 -3.45 -17.09 40.65
CA THR A 137 -2.42 -17.91 41.30
C THR A 137 -1.69 -17.11 42.39
N ALA A 138 -1.29 -15.86 42.10
CA ALA A 138 -0.65 -14.97 43.06
C ALA A 138 -1.57 -14.67 44.25
N THR A 139 -2.85 -14.43 44.00
CA THR A 139 -3.85 -14.22 45.07
C THR A 139 -4.03 -15.46 45.94
N ALA A 140 -4.11 -16.65 45.33
CA ALA A 140 -4.18 -17.92 46.05
C ALA A 140 -2.92 -18.19 46.89
N ALA A 141 -1.74 -17.93 46.33
CA ALA A 141 -0.46 -18.05 47.03
C ALA A 141 -0.39 -17.08 48.22
N ALA A 142 -0.83 -15.83 48.05
CA ALA A 142 -0.88 -14.84 49.13
C ALA A 142 -1.85 -15.24 50.25
N ALA A 143 -3.00 -15.85 49.90
CA ALA A 143 -3.93 -16.40 50.89
C ALA A 143 -3.31 -17.57 51.67
N ALA A 144 -2.68 -18.51 50.97
CA ALA A 144 -1.99 -19.64 51.58
C ALA A 144 -0.84 -19.18 52.51
N ALA A 145 -0.06 -18.17 52.09
CA ALA A 145 0.99 -17.59 52.91
C ALA A 145 0.44 -16.96 54.21
N LYS A 146 -0.69 -16.24 54.13
CA LYS A 146 -1.36 -15.69 55.32
C LYS A 146 -1.89 -16.77 56.25
N GLU A 147 -2.42 -17.87 55.71
CA GLU A 147 -2.86 -19.01 56.52
C GLU A 147 -1.68 -19.71 57.20
N ALA A 148 -0.58 -19.91 56.47
CA ALA A 148 0.66 -20.45 57.00
C ALA A 148 1.24 -19.58 58.12
N GLN A 149 1.23 -18.25 57.95
CA GLN A 149 1.62 -17.29 58.99
C GLN A 149 0.74 -17.44 60.23
N ARG A 150 -0.59 -17.44 60.08
CA ARG A 150 -1.52 -17.63 61.21
C ARG A 150 -1.32 -18.97 61.91
N ALA A 151 -1.00 -20.02 61.17
CA ALA A 151 -0.70 -21.34 61.73
C ALA A 151 0.65 -21.36 62.47
N ALA A 152 1.65 -20.62 61.99
CA ALA A 152 2.92 -20.43 62.69
C ALA A 152 2.73 -19.61 63.97
N GLU A 153 1.95 -18.53 63.93
CA GLU A 153 1.61 -17.70 65.10
C GLU A 153 0.86 -18.51 66.17
N ARG A 154 -0.09 -19.36 65.78
CA ARG A 154 -0.76 -20.28 66.72
C ARG A 154 0.23 -21.23 67.38
N ARG A 155 1.09 -21.89 66.59
CA ARG A 155 2.13 -22.79 67.11
C ARG A 155 3.10 -22.07 68.05
N ALA A 156 3.46 -20.81 67.77
CA ALA A 156 4.29 -20.00 68.64
C ALA A 156 3.60 -19.72 69.98
N ARG A 157 2.33 -19.30 69.98
CA ARG A 157 1.54 -19.07 71.21
C ARG A 157 1.33 -20.34 72.03
N ASP A 158 1.08 -21.47 71.36
CA ASP A 158 0.92 -22.76 72.03
C ASP A 158 2.24 -23.19 72.69
N ALA A 159 3.37 -22.97 72.01
CA ALA A 159 4.70 -23.21 72.57
C ALA A 159 5.00 -22.29 73.78
N GLU A 160 4.67 -20.99 73.70
CA GLU A 160 4.81 -20.05 74.81
C GLU A 160 3.97 -20.49 76.02
N THR A 161 2.70 -20.82 75.80
CA THR A 161 1.77 -21.28 76.86
C THR A 161 2.29 -22.56 77.52
N GLU A 162 2.84 -23.49 76.74
CA GLU A 162 3.44 -24.72 77.27
C GLU A 162 4.70 -24.42 78.07
N THR A 163 5.56 -23.51 77.62
CA THR A 163 6.74 -23.10 78.40
C THR A 163 6.35 -22.45 79.73
N GLU A 164 5.31 -21.62 79.77
CA GLU A 164 4.79 -21.03 81.01
C GLU A 164 4.17 -22.08 81.94
N ARG A 165 3.52 -23.12 81.38
CA ARG A 165 3.01 -24.25 82.16
C ARG A 165 4.14 -25.04 82.79
N VAL A 166 5.15 -25.41 82.00
CA VAL A 166 6.35 -26.13 82.47
C VAL A 166 7.10 -25.31 83.53
N GLN A 167 7.25 -24.00 83.35
CA GLN A 167 7.87 -23.13 84.36
C GLN A 167 7.06 -23.11 85.66
N ARG A 168 5.73 -22.96 85.60
CA ARG A 168 4.86 -22.99 86.80
C ARG A 168 4.93 -24.32 87.54
N ASP A 169 4.94 -25.43 86.81
CA ASP A 169 5.03 -26.77 87.41
C ASP A 169 6.41 -27.01 88.04
N ALA A 170 7.49 -26.53 87.41
CA ALA A 170 8.82 -26.55 88.00
C ALA A 170 8.90 -25.72 89.31
N TRP A 171 8.30 -24.52 89.34
CA TRP A 171 8.24 -23.71 90.56
C TRP A 171 7.44 -24.36 91.68
N ARG A 172 6.34 -25.08 91.37
CA ARG A 172 5.60 -25.88 92.37
C ARG A 172 6.46 -27.01 92.94
N GLN A 173 7.16 -27.75 92.09
CA GLN A 173 8.04 -28.83 92.54
C GLN A 173 9.16 -28.32 93.47
N VAL A 174 9.71 -27.13 93.19
CA VAL A 174 10.70 -26.48 94.07
C VAL A 174 10.07 -26.06 95.41
N ALA A 175 8.83 -25.59 95.42
CA ALA A 175 8.11 -25.24 96.65
C ALA A 175 7.79 -26.48 97.49
N ASP A 176 7.27 -27.55 96.88
CA ASP A 176 6.95 -28.82 97.54
C ASP A 176 8.19 -29.48 98.13
N ALA A 177 9.33 -29.43 97.43
CA ALA A 177 10.61 -29.93 97.91
C ALA A 177 11.12 -29.15 99.15
N ARG A 178 10.91 -27.83 99.19
CA ARG A 178 11.27 -26.99 100.35
C ARG A 178 10.37 -27.25 101.55
N GLU A 179 9.07 -27.46 101.34
CA GLU A 179 8.15 -27.83 102.42
C GLU A 179 8.42 -29.23 102.97
N ALA A 180 8.80 -30.19 102.11
CA ALA A 180 9.25 -31.51 102.53
C ALA A 180 10.56 -31.44 103.34
N GLN A 181 11.49 -30.56 102.96
CA GLN A 181 12.73 -30.33 103.70
C GLN A 181 12.47 -29.71 105.09
N GLY A 182 11.55 -28.73 105.18
CA GLY A 182 11.14 -28.14 106.48
C GLY A 182 10.47 -29.14 107.42
N ARG A 183 9.68 -30.09 106.90
CA ARG A 183 9.09 -31.18 107.70
C ARG A 183 10.12 -32.19 108.21
N ALA A 184 11.17 -32.45 107.45
CA ALA A 184 12.28 -33.31 107.86
C ALA A 184 13.18 -32.66 108.92
N GLU A 185 13.38 -31.34 108.85
CA GLU A 185 14.15 -30.57 109.83
C GLU A 185 13.39 -30.37 111.14
N ALA A 186 12.06 -30.25 111.11
CA ALA A 186 11.20 -30.27 112.30
C ALA A 186 11.23 -31.63 113.05
N ALA A 187 11.28 -32.75 112.32
CA ALA A 187 11.35 -34.10 112.90
C ALA A 187 12.74 -34.50 113.47
N ALA A 188 13.76 -33.67 113.27
CA ALA A 188 15.11 -33.84 113.82
C ALA A 188 15.31 -33.10 115.15
N GLY A 189 14.48 -32.09 115.46
CA GLY A 189 14.52 -31.33 116.71
C GLY A 189 13.94 -32.07 117.93
N GLU A 190 13.00 -33.00 117.73
CA GLU A 190 12.31 -33.69 118.84
C GLU A 190 13.10 -34.87 119.46
N ARG A 191 14.21 -35.31 118.86
CA ARG A 191 15.00 -36.45 119.36
C ARG A 191 16.23 -36.06 120.20
N ALA A 192 16.47 -34.77 120.38
CA ALA A 192 17.63 -34.27 121.15
C ALA A 192 17.36 -34.09 122.66
N GLN A 193 16.11 -34.23 123.13
CA GLN A 193 15.71 -33.85 124.50
C GLN A 193 15.33 -35.03 125.42
N ALA A 194 15.74 -36.26 125.11
CA ALA A 194 15.38 -37.47 125.87
C ALA A 194 16.55 -38.14 126.64
N VAL A 195 17.75 -37.54 126.67
CA VAL A 195 18.97 -38.22 127.16
C VAL A 195 19.62 -37.56 128.39
N ILE A 196 19.00 -36.52 128.99
CA ILE A 196 19.64 -35.72 130.05
C ILE A 196 19.26 -36.12 131.50
N THR A 197 18.33 -37.05 131.71
CA THR A 197 17.83 -37.40 133.08
C THR A 197 17.83 -38.89 133.39
N GLU A 198 18.95 -39.58 133.18
CA GLU A 198 19.17 -40.94 133.73
C GLU A 198 20.67 -41.17 133.94
N THR A 199 21.31 -40.33 134.77
CA THR A 199 22.74 -40.47 135.06
C THR A 199 23.04 -39.95 136.46
N GLY A 200 22.80 -40.78 137.48
CA GLY A 200 23.14 -40.42 138.85
C GLY A 200 23.08 -41.51 139.93
N ARG A 201 22.86 -42.80 139.60
CA ARG A 201 22.71 -43.83 140.66
C ARG A 201 23.41 -45.16 140.47
N ARG A 202 24.37 -45.32 139.55
CA ARG A 202 25.10 -46.60 139.40
C ARG A 202 26.60 -46.42 139.27
N GLU A 203 27.19 -45.69 140.22
CA GLU A 203 28.63 -45.38 140.28
C GLU A 203 29.42 -46.15 141.36
N ALA A 204 28.92 -47.24 141.95
CA ALA A 204 29.61 -47.81 143.13
C ALA A 204 29.89 -49.32 143.17
N ALA A 205 29.86 -50.08 142.06
CA ALA A 205 30.16 -51.53 142.16
C ALA A 205 30.92 -52.23 141.01
N GLU A 206 31.21 -51.58 139.87
CA GLU A 206 31.75 -52.29 138.69
C GLU A 206 33.16 -51.84 138.24
N ALA A 207 33.98 -51.34 139.16
CA ALA A 207 35.28 -50.72 138.84
C ALA A 207 36.40 -51.66 138.32
N ARG A 208 36.16 -52.95 138.05
CA ARG A 208 37.17 -53.84 137.39
C ARG A 208 36.60 -54.78 136.32
N ALA A 209 35.29 -54.72 136.06
CA ALA A 209 34.64 -55.29 134.88
C ALA A 209 34.13 -54.20 133.91
N GLY A 210 34.04 -52.95 134.40
CA GLY A 210 33.71 -51.74 133.62
C GLY A 210 34.73 -51.40 132.54
N ASP A 211 36.03 -51.68 132.73
CA ASP A 211 37.03 -51.23 131.74
C ASP A 211 36.92 -51.92 130.36
N LEU A 212 36.48 -53.18 130.31
CA LEU A 212 36.20 -53.90 129.05
C LEU A 212 34.75 -53.70 128.56
N ALA A 213 33.79 -53.48 129.47
CA ALA A 213 32.40 -53.18 129.13
C ALA A 213 32.21 -51.74 128.63
N ASP A 214 32.97 -50.78 129.16
CA ASP A 214 33.02 -49.38 128.73
C ASP A 214 33.83 -49.23 127.44
N GLN A 215 34.87 -50.04 127.23
CA GLN A 215 35.48 -50.16 125.90
C GLN A 215 34.48 -50.72 124.89
N LEU A 216 33.71 -51.77 125.22
CA LEU A 216 32.66 -52.29 124.33
C LEU A 216 31.49 -51.32 124.13
N LYS A 217 31.09 -50.54 125.15
CA LYS A 217 30.00 -49.55 125.06
C LYS A 217 30.43 -48.29 124.33
N THR A 218 31.67 -47.85 124.51
CA THR A 218 32.30 -46.76 123.75
C THR A 218 32.47 -47.19 122.31
N VAL A 219 33.01 -48.38 122.04
CA VAL A 219 33.08 -48.94 120.67
C VAL A 219 31.69 -49.11 120.08
N ARG A 220 30.65 -49.47 120.84
CA ARG A 220 29.27 -49.58 120.33
C ARG A 220 28.63 -48.22 120.07
N ARG A 221 28.93 -47.21 120.89
CA ARG A 221 28.49 -45.82 120.69
C ARG A 221 29.23 -45.16 119.53
N ASP A 222 30.51 -45.43 119.39
CA ASP A 222 31.34 -44.97 118.29
C ASP A 222 30.98 -45.73 117.02
N LEU A 223 30.56 -47.00 117.11
CA LEU A 223 29.98 -47.76 116.00
C LEU A 223 28.60 -47.21 115.61
N THR A 224 27.73 -46.84 116.55
CA THR A 224 26.43 -46.23 116.21
C THR A 224 26.58 -44.80 115.71
N ALA A 225 27.53 -44.02 116.23
CA ALA A 225 27.90 -42.70 115.74
C ALA A 225 28.55 -42.80 114.34
N ALA A 226 29.46 -43.75 114.14
CA ALA A 226 30.04 -44.06 112.85
C ALA A 226 28.95 -44.51 111.86
N GLN A 227 28.02 -45.39 112.26
CA GLN A 227 26.87 -45.80 111.43
C GLN A 227 25.93 -44.64 111.13
N ALA A 228 25.71 -43.71 112.06
CA ALA A 228 24.91 -42.52 111.83
C ALA A 228 25.61 -41.56 110.86
N GLU A 229 26.93 -41.37 110.98
CA GLU A 229 27.73 -40.62 110.02
C GLU A 229 27.80 -41.32 108.67
N THR A 230 27.93 -42.65 108.60
CA THR A 230 27.87 -43.41 107.34
C THR A 230 26.51 -43.21 106.68
N ARG A 231 25.40 -43.24 107.44
CA ARG A 231 24.05 -42.96 106.91
C ARG A 231 23.90 -41.51 106.43
N LYS A 232 24.49 -40.53 107.12
CA LYS A 232 24.51 -39.14 106.66
C LYS A 232 25.33 -38.99 105.38
N THR A 233 26.49 -39.63 105.29
CA THR A 233 27.31 -39.62 104.08
C THR A 233 26.65 -40.35 102.93
N ASP A 234 25.95 -41.46 103.18
CA ASP A 234 25.18 -42.19 102.17
C ASP A 234 23.99 -41.36 101.68
N ALA A 235 23.28 -40.68 102.59
CA ALA A 235 22.21 -39.76 102.23
C ALA A 235 22.74 -38.54 101.44
N ALA A 236 23.89 -37.99 101.82
CA ALA A 236 24.54 -36.91 101.08
C ALA A 236 25.02 -37.38 99.70
N ARG A 237 25.57 -38.60 99.62
CA ARG A 237 25.96 -39.24 98.36
C ARG A 237 24.76 -39.48 97.45
N ALA A 238 23.66 -40.02 97.96
CA ALA A 238 22.43 -40.23 97.19
C ALA A 238 21.83 -38.90 96.68
N LYS A 239 21.88 -37.83 97.49
CA LYS A 239 21.48 -36.49 97.06
C LYS A 239 22.40 -35.95 95.96
N ALA A 240 23.71 -36.10 96.11
CA ALA A 240 24.68 -35.68 95.10
C ALA A 240 24.52 -36.47 93.80
N GLU A 241 24.25 -37.77 93.88
CA GLU A 241 24.03 -38.64 92.72
C GLU A 241 22.73 -38.25 91.98
N THR A 242 21.65 -37.93 92.72
CA THR A 242 20.43 -37.36 92.13
C THR A 242 20.69 -36.00 91.48
N ALA A 243 21.45 -35.11 92.12
CA ALA A 243 21.80 -33.83 91.52
C ALA A 243 22.64 -33.99 90.24
N LEU A 244 23.54 -34.98 90.22
CA LEU A 244 24.37 -35.29 89.05
C LEU A 244 23.54 -35.88 87.91
N THR A 245 22.53 -36.70 88.19
CA THR A 245 21.61 -37.19 87.16
C THR A 245 20.72 -36.08 86.62
N THR A 246 20.18 -35.20 87.49
CA THR A 246 19.42 -34.02 87.06
C THR A 246 20.24 -33.11 86.16
N THR A 247 21.45 -32.73 86.58
CA THR A 247 22.33 -31.87 85.77
C THR A 247 22.73 -32.53 84.45
N ARG A 248 22.91 -33.86 84.42
CA ARG A 248 23.15 -34.59 83.17
C ARG A 248 21.94 -34.53 82.23
N VAL A 249 20.73 -34.69 82.74
CA VAL A 249 19.49 -34.54 81.95
C VAL A 249 19.35 -33.12 81.43
N GLU A 250 19.58 -32.11 82.28
CA GLU A 250 19.54 -30.70 81.87
C GLU A 250 20.58 -30.38 80.81
N LEU A 251 21.81 -30.87 80.95
CA LEU A 251 22.86 -30.70 79.94
C LEU A 251 22.43 -31.32 78.61
N THR A 252 21.91 -32.55 78.61
CA THR A 252 21.42 -33.17 77.37
C THR A 252 20.27 -32.39 76.73
N ALA A 253 19.36 -31.81 77.54
CA ALA A 253 18.28 -30.98 77.03
C ALA A 253 18.78 -29.65 76.45
N VAL A 254 19.78 -29.03 77.07
CA VAL A 254 20.41 -27.80 76.56
C VAL A 254 21.15 -28.09 75.26
N THR A 255 21.91 -29.18 75.17
CA THR A 255 22.58 -29.58 73.93
C THR A 255 21.58 -29.81 72.81
N ALA A 256 20.48 -30.54 73.06
CA ALA A 256 19.43 -30.76 72.06
C ALA A 256 18.79 -29.44 71.59
N ARG A 257 18.56 -28.48 72.49
CA ARG A 257 18.05 -27.14 72.11
C ARG A 257 19.07 -26.35 71.30
N ALA A 258 20.35 -26.46 71.61
CA ALA A 258 21.42 -25.81 70.84
C ALA A 258 21.50 -26.37 69.42
N GLU A 259 21.50 -27.71 69.28
CA GLU A 259 21.46 -28.38 67.97
C GLU A 259 20.20 -27.98 67.16
N GLN A 260 19.03 -27.90 67.82
CA GLN A 260 17.81 -27.44 67.18
C GLN A 260 17.88 -25.97 66.74
N ALA A 261 18.51 -25.10 67.54
CA ALA A 261 18.71 -23.69 67.20
C ALA A 261 19.71 -23.51 66.05
N GLU A 262 20.77 -24.33 65.99
CA GLU A 262 21.70 -24.35 64.87
C GLU A 262 21.01 -24.83 63.58
N ALA A 263 20.19 -25.88 63.66
CA ALA A 263 19.41 -26.38 62.53
C ALA A 263 18.40 -25.33 62.02
N SER A 264 17.73 -24.60 62.92
CA SER A 264 16.80 -23.54 62.52
C SER A 264 17.52 -22.33 61.92
N ALA A 265 18.69 -21.95 62.46
CA ALA A 265 19.52 -20.90 61.89
C ALA A 265 20.04 -21.26 60.49
N ALA A 266 20.42 -22.51 60.27
CA ALA A 266 20.81 -23.02 58.95
C ALA A 266 19.63 -22.99 57.96
N ALA A 267 18.43 -23.41 58.40
CA ALA A 267 17.23 -23.36 57.57
C ALA A 267 16.86 -21.91 57.17
N VAL A 268 16.84 -20.98 58.12
CA VAL A 268 16.57 -19.55 57.83
C VAL A 268 17.62 -18.95 56.90
N THR A 269 18.88 -19.36 57.03
CA THR A 269 19.96 -18.93 56.14
C THR A 269 19.71 -19.42 54.71
N ALA A 270 19.33 -20.69 54.54
CA ALA A 270 18.99 -21.26 53.24
C ALA A 270 17.76 -20.57 52.62
N GLU A 271 16.70 -20.35 53.40
CA GLU A 271 15.51 -19.61 52.95
C GLU A 271 15.85 -18.19 52.50
N ARG A 272 16.68 -17.48 53.26
CA ARG A 272 17.16 -16.14 52.91
C ARG A 272 17.94 -16.14 51.60
N ASP A 273 18.81 -17.14 51.40
CA ASP A 273 19.64 -17.21 50.20
C ASP A 273 18.81 -17.57 48.96
N THR A 274 17.80 -18.44 49.09
CA THR A 274 16.78 -18.67 48.05
C THR A 274 16.01 -17.40 47.73
N ALA A 275 15.49 -16.70 48.73
CA ALA A 275 14.74 -15.45 48.50
C ALA A 275 15.59 -14.36 47.84
N ARG A 276 16.90 -14.30 48.13
CA ARG A 276 17.83 -13.39 47.46
C ARG A 276 18.04 -13.77 45.99
N ALA A 277 18.12 -15.06 45.68
CA ALA A 277 18.23 -15.53 44.31
C ALA A 277 16.96 -15.20 43.49
N GLU A 278 15.77 -15.47 44.05
CA GLU A 278 14.48 -15.13 43.45
C GLU A 278 14.34 -13.62 43.22
N LEU A 279 14.76 -12.79 44.18
CA LEU A 279 14.76 -11.33 44.03
C LEU A 279 15.70 -10.89 42.90
N ALA A 280 16.92 -11.45 42.82
CA ALA A 280 17.87 -11.12 41.77
C ALA A 280 17.33 -11.51 40.38
N GLU A 281 16.66 -12.66 40.27
CA GLU A 281 15.99 -13.10 39.05
C GLU A 281 14.83 -12.17 38.66
N SER A 282 13.97 -11.81 39.61
CA SER A 282 12.88 -10.86 39.39
C SER A 282 13.39 -9.48 38.95
N GLU A 283 14.47 -8.99 39.55
CA GLU A 283 15.10 -7.74 39.14
C GLU A 283 15.71 -7.82 37.74
N ALA A 284 16.32 -8.96 37.36
CA ALA A 284 16.81 -9.18 36.01
C ALA A 284 15.66 -9.16 35.01
N GLY A 285 14.59 -9.92 35.25
CA GLY A 285 13.39 -9.93 34.41
C GLY A 285 12.75 -8.53 34.27
N ARG A 286 12.74 -7.73 35.35
CA ARG A 286 12.27 -6.33 35.28
C ARG A 286 13.16 -5.46 34.40
N ARG A 287 14.49 -5.62 34.45
CA ARG A 287 15.42 -4.88 33.60
C ARG A 287 15.24 -5.24 32.13
N ASP A 288 15.00 -6.51 31.84
CA ASP A 288 14.74 -7.00 30.48
C ASP A 288 13.43 -6.45 29.93
N LEU A 289 12.33 -6.53 30.69
CA LEU A 289 11.05 -5.92 30.32
C LEU A 289 11.14 -4.40 30.13
N ASP A 290 11.90 -3.70 30.98
CA ASP A 290 12.16 -2.27 30.81
C ASP A 290 12.93 -1.98 29.51
N ALA A 291 13.85 -2.86 29.10
CA ALA A 291 14.58 -2.74 27.83
C ALA A 291 13.67 -3.00 26.63
N GLU A 292 12.84 -4.05 26.67
CA GLU A 292 11.84 -4.35 25.64
C GLU A 292 10.83 -3.21 25.48
N LEU A 293 10.35 -2.64 26.60
CA LEU A 293 9.42 -1.51 26.56
C LEU A 293 10.06 -0.26 25.94
N ARG A 294 11.35 0.00 26.20
CA ARG A 294 12.08 1.10 25.54
C ARG A 294 12.22 0.85 24.03
N ALA A 295 12.55 -0.38 23.63
CA ALA A 295 12.65 -0.76 22.22
C ALA A 295 11.31 -0.60 21.50
N ALA A 296 10.22 -1.15 22.05
CA ALA A 296 8.88 -1.03 21.48
C ALA A 296 8.41 0.43 21.37
N ARG A 297 8.76 1.29 22.34
CA ARG A 297 8.47 2.73 22.26
C ARG A 297 9.25 3.42 21.15
N ALA A 298 10.52 3.07 20.95
CA ALA A 298 11.34 3.61 19.86
C ALA A 298 10.80 3.16 18.50
N GLU A 299 10.42 1.89 18.35
CA GLU A 299 9.79 1.37 17.13
C GLU A 299 8.46 2.09 16.84
N LEU A 300 7.61 2.27 17.85
CA LEU A 300 6.35 2.99 17.69
C LEU A 300 6.57 4.45 17.26
N ALA A 301 7.59 5.13 17.81
CA ALA A 301 7.95 6.49 17.40
C ALA A 301 8.39 6.52 15.93
N ALA A 302 9.27 5.61 15.52
CA ALA A 302 9.74 5.51 14.13
C ALA A 302 8.59 5.20 13.16
N VAL A 303 7.67 4.32 13.52
CA VAL A 303 6.48 4.01 12.70
C VAL A 303 5.58 5.23 12.55
N ARG A 304 5.39 6.03 13.61
CA ARG A 304 4.60 7.26 13.55
C ARG A 304 5.24 8.31 12.64
N GLU A 305 6.52 8.57 12.79
CA GLU A 305 7.25 9.50 11.93
C GLU A 305 7.19 9.07 10.45
N ALA A 306 7.36 7.77 10.18
CA ALA A 306 7.23 7.24 8.82
C ALA A 306 5.80 7.36 8.27
N ALA A 307 4.78 7.17 9.11
CA ALA A 307 3.38 7.34 8.70
C ALA A 307 3.04 8.81 8.41
N GLU A 308 3.52 9.74 9.23
CA GLU A 308 3.35 11.19 9.02
C GLU A 308 4.04 11.66 7.74
N ALA A 309 5.28 11.20 7.51
CA ALA A 309 6.00 11.50 6.27
C ALA A 309 5.27 10.99 5.02
N ARG A 310 4.74 9.75 5.07
CA ARG A 310 3.92 9.20 3.97
C ARG A 310 2.61 9.96 3.77
N ALA A 311 1.97 10.42 4.84
CA ALA A 311 0.75 11.20 4.75
C ALA A 311 0.99 12.57 4.09
N ALA A 312 2.11 13.22 4.42
CA ALA A 312 2.54 14.46 3.78
C ALA A 312 2.83 14.24 2.28
N ASP A 313 3.61 13.22 1.92
CA ASP A 313 3.91 12.87 0.53
C ASP A 313 2.64 12.58 -0.29
N LEU A 314 1.71 11.79 0.24
CA LEU A 314 0.43 11.53 -0.43
C LEU A 314 -0.42 12.80 -0.58
N THR A 315 -0.34 13.73 0.36
CA THR A 315 -1.04 15.02 0.27
C THR A 315 -0.48 15.88 -0.86
N ASP A 316 0.85 15.93 -0.98
CA ASP A 316 1.54 16.65 -2.05
C ASP A 316 1.25 16.01 -3.43
N GLN A 317 1.27 14.68 -3.53
CA GLN A 317 0.89 13.96 -4.75
C GLN A 317 -0.55 14.24 -5.16
N LEU A 318 -1.49 14.25 -4.22
CA LEU A 318 -2.89 14.60 -4.51
C LEU A 318 -3.03 16.06 -4.96
N ALA A 319 -2.26 16.98 -4.39
CA ALA A 319 -2.26 18.38 -4.82
C ALA A 319 -1.71 18.52 -6.25
N ALA A 320 -0.63 17.80 -6.58
CA ALA A 320 -0.05 17.77 -7.92
C ALA A 320 -1.03 17.21 -8.96
N VAL A 321 -1.64 16.05 -8.69
CA VAL A 321 -2.63 15.44 -9.60
C VAL A 321 -3.84 16.36 -9.81
N ARG A 322 -4.30 17.07 -8.76
CA ARG A 322 -5.39 18.05 -8.90
C ARG A 322 -4.99 19.24 -9.78
N ALA A 323 -3.76 19.72 -9.67
CA ALA A 323 -3.25 20.78 -10.52
C ALA A 323 -3.13 20.33 -11.98
N GLU A 324 -2.63 19.13 -12.24
CA GLU A 324 -2.56 18.53 -13.57
C GLU A 324 -3.95 18.36 -14.19
N LEU A 325 -4.93 17.87 -13.42
CA LEU A 325 -6.31 17.74 -13.88
C LEU A 325 -6.94 19.10 -14.23
N ALA A 326 -6.67 20.13 -13.43
CA ALA A 326 -7.14 21.49 -13.70
C ALA A 326 -6.52 22.05 -14.99
N ALA A 327 -5.21 21.85 -15.19
CA ALA A 327 -4.51 22.25 -16.42
C ALA A 327 -5.06 21.51 -17.65
N ALA A 328 -5.19 20.18 -17.59
CA ALA A 328 -5.75 19.39 -18.69
C ALA A 328 -7.20 19.78 -19.02
N THR A 329 -7.99 20.17 -18.01
CA THR A 329 -9.35 20.68 -18.21
C THR A 329 -9.34 22.02 -18.95
N ALA A 330 -8.45 22.94 -18.55
CA ALA A 330 -8.29 24.22 -19.22
C ALA A 330 -7.83 24.06 -20.68
N ASP A 331 -6.84 23.20 -20.94
CA ASP A 331 -6.34 22.91 -22.30
C ASP A 331 -7.43 22.32 -23.19
N ARG A 332 -8.23 21.39 -22.66
CA ARG A 332 -9.39 20.82 -23.36
C ARG A 332 -10.40 21.90 -23.73
N ASP A 333 -10.70 22.80 -22.80
CA ASP A 333 -11.69 23.85 -23.03
C ASP A 333 -11.19 24.91 -24.03
N ALA A 334 -9.89 25.23 -23.99
CA ALA A 334 -9.23 26.06 -25.01
C ALA A 334 -9.29 25.40 -26.39
N THR A 335 -8.92 24.12 -26.50
CA THR A 335 -8.97 23.36 -27.76
C THR A 335 -10.39 23.30 -28.33
N ARG A 336 -11.42 23.18 -27.47
CA ARG A 336 -12.82 23.21 -27.89
C ARG A 336 -13.24 24.57 -28.43
N ALA A 337 -12.77 25.65 -27.82
CA ALA A 337 -13.02 27.01 -28.30
C ALA A 337 -12.38 27.23 -29.68
N GLU A 338 -11.12 26.83 -29.86
CA GLU A 338 -10.41 26.90 -31.15
C GLU A 338 -11.12 26.07 -32.23
N LEU A 339 -11.58 24.86 -31.89
CA LEU A 339 -12.37 24.03 -32.81
C LEU A 339 -13.66 24.74 -33.24
N ALA A 340 -14.40 25.30 -32.28
CA ALA A 340 -15.64 26.03 -32.57
C ALA A 340 -15.41 27.25 -33.47
N GLU A 341 -14.31 27.99 -33.25
CA GLU A 341 -13.89 29.10 -34.11
C GLU A 341 -13.55 28.63 -35.53
N SER A 342 -12.77 27.54 -35.66
CA SER A 342 -12.44 26.97 -36.98
C SER A 342 -13.69 26.51 -37.74
N GLU A 343 -14.68 25.95 -37.03
CA GLU A 343 -15.94 25.52 -37.63
C GLU A 343 -16.78 26.71 -38.09
N ALA A 344 -16.79 27.80 -37.33
CA ALA A 344 -17.44 29.04 -37.73
C ALA A 344 -16.78 29.63 -38.98
N ALA A 345 -15.45 29.78 -38.97
CA ALA A 345 -14.69 30.25 -40.13
C ALA A 345 -14.93 29.40 -41.38
N ARG A 346 -15.02 28.07 -41.23
CA ARG A 346 -15.38 27.17 -42.34
C ARG A 346 -16.79 27.44 -42.88
N ARG A 347 -17.79 27.67 -42.01
CA ARG A 347 -19.16 27.98 -42.44
C ARG A 347 -19.22 29.31 -43.19
N ASP A 348 -18.45 30.30 -42.75
CA ASP A 348 -18.36 31.61 -43.40
C ASP A 348 -17.72 31.49 -44.80
N LEU A 349 -16.59 30.78 -44.92
CA LEU A 349 -15.97 30.50 -46.21
C LEU A 349 -16.89 29.73 -47.17
N ASP A 350 -17.66 28.76 -46.65
CA ASP A 350 -18.66 28.06 -47.44
C ASP A 350 -19.79 28.99 -47.92
N ALA A 351 -20.19 29.97 -47.10
CA ALA A 351 -21.18 30.98 -47.49
C ALA A 351 -20.62 31.93 -48.57
N GLU A 352 -19.40 32.42 -48.40
CA GLU A 352 -18.69 33.23 -49.40
C GLU A 352 -18.54 32.48 -50.73
N LEU A 353 -18.16 31.20 -50.69
CA LEU A 353 -18.04 30.37 -51.89
C LEU A 353 -19.39 30.19 -52.61
N ARG A 354 -20.49 30.06 -51.86
CA ARG A 354 -21.84 30.01 -52.45
C ARG A 354 -22.20 31.36 -53.10
N ALA A 355 -21.90 32.47 -52.43
CA ALA A 355 -22.13 33.81 -52.97
C ALA A 355 -21.33 34.04 -54.27
N ALA A 356 -20.02 33.76 -54.26
CA ALA A 356 -19.16 33.88 -55.44
C ALA A 356 -19.61 33.00 -56.61
N ARG A 357 -20.12 31.78 -56.34
CA ARG A 357 -20.72 30.92 -57.37
C ARG A 357 -22.00 31.53 -57.95
N GLY A 358 -22.82 32.17 -57.11
CA GLY A 358 -24.00 32.91 -57.54
C GLY A 358 -23.66 34.10 -58.44
N GLU A 359 -22.68 34.91 -58.05
CA GLU A 359 -22.17 36.02 -58.85
C GLU A 359 -21.62 35.55 -60.20
N LEU A 360 -20.82 34.48 -60.21
CA LEU A 360 -20.29 33.89 -61.44
C LEU A 360 -21.41 33.40 -62.37
N ALA A 361 -22.48 32.81 -61.81
CA ALA A 361 -23.64 32.39 -62.60
C ALA A 361 -24.37 33.60 -63.20
N ALA A 362 -24.52 34.69 -62.45
CA ALA A 362 -25.11 35.93 -62.95
C ALA A 362 -24.28 36.56 -64.07
N VAL A 363 -22.96 36.65 -63.92
CA VAL A 363 -22.04 37.16 -64.96
C VAL A 363 -22.10 36.29 -66.23
N ARG A 364 -22.17 34.96 -66.08
CA ARG A 364 -22.35 34.06 -67.22
C ARG A 364 -23.67 34.32 -67.95
N GLY A 365 -24.77 34.49 -67.19
CA GLY A 365 -26.07 34.86 -67.76
C GLY A 365 -26.04 36.17 -68.54
N GLN A 366 -25.41 37.21 -67.99
CA GLN A 366 -25.21 38.49 -68.69
C GLN A 366 -24.38 38.32 -69.97
N ALA A 367 -23.31 37.52 -69.92
CA ALA A 367 -22.48 37.24 -71.10
C ALA A 367 -23.22 36.44 -72.18
N ASP A 368 -24.14 35.54 -71.80
CA ASP A 368 -25.05 34.86 -72.74
C ASP A 368 -26.03 35.87 -73.37
N GLU A 369 -26.61 36.78 -72.57
CA GLU A 369 -27.53 37.82 -73.04
C GLU A 369 -26.84 38.77 -74.03
N TYR A 370 -25.66 39.30 -73.69
CA TYR A 370 -24.88 40.16 -74.59
C TYR A 370 -24.52 39.45 -75.90
N ARG A 371 -24.23 38.15 -75.85
CA ARG A 371 -23.97 37.36 -77.08
C ARG A 371 -25.22 37.29 -77.96
N GLU A 372 -26.40 37.11 -77.38
CA GLU A 372 -27.65 37.10 -78.15
C GLU A 372 -28.01 38.47 -78.71
N GLN A 373 -27.82 39.54 -77.93
CA GLN A 373 -27.96 40.92 -78.40
C GLN A 373 -27.01 41.19 -79.58
N TRP A 374 -25.75 40.80 -79.47
CA TRP A 374 -24.76 40.94 -80.54
C TRP A 374 -25.15 40.16 -81.81
N ARG A 375 -25.60 38.90 -81.68
CA ARG A 375 -26.11 38.11 -82.82
C ARG A 375 -27.32 38.76 -83.49
N THR A 376 -28.18 39.42 -82.71
CA THR A 376 -29.36 40.12 -83.24
C THR A 376 -28.94 41.37 -84.00
N ALA A 377 -28.07 42.19 -83.42
CA ALA A 377 -27.50 43.36 -84.08
C ALA A 377 -26.72 43.00 -85.36
N ASP A 378 -25.99 41.89 -85.35
CA ASP A 378 -25.28 41.38 -86.54
C ASP A 378 -26.28 40.98 -87.64
N ARG A 379 -27.35 40.23 -87.30
CA ARG A 379 -28.43 39.91 -88.25
C ARG A 379 -29.11 41.15 -88.82
N GLU A 380 -29.40 42.15 -87.99
CA GLU A 380 -29.97 43.43 -88.44
C GLU A 380 -29.02 44.18 -89.37
N THR A 381 -27.72 44.20 -89.05
CA THR A 381 -26.69 44.81 -89.90
C THR A 381 -26.58 44.08 -91.24
N GLN A 382 -26.63 42.75 -91.25
CA GLN A 382 -26.64 41.94 -92.48
C GLN A 382 -27.89 42.22 -93.32
N ALA A 383 -29.07 42.29 -92.70
CA ALA A 383 -30.32 42.64 -93.38
C ALA A 383 -30.25 44.05 -94.00
N ALA A 384 -29.76 45.04 -93.24
CA ALA A 384 -29.58 46.41 -93.73
C ALA A 384 -28.60 46.49 -94.90
N ARG A 385 -27.53 45.68 -94.91
CA ARG A 385 -26.60 45.58 -96.05
C ARG A 385 -27.28 45.00 -97.30
N VAL A 386 -28.08 43.95 -97.15
CA VAL A 386 -28.86 43.38 -98.25
C VAL A 386 -29.87 44.41 -98.79
N ASP A 387 -30.54 45.14 -97.90
CA ASP A 387 -31.47 46.20 -98.28
C ASP A 387 -30.79 47.34 -99.01
N LEU A 388 -29.63 47.79 -98.53
CA LEU A 388 -28.81 48.80 -99.22
C LEU A 388 -28.40 48.33 -100.61
N ALA A 389 -27.87 47.11 -100.74
CA ALA A 389 -27.49 46.54 -102.04
C ALA A 389 -28.69 46.46 -103.00
N ARG A 390 -29.88 46.15 -102.48
CA ARG A 390 -31.13 46.16 -103.26
C ARG A 390 -31.51 47.58 -103.70
N VAL A 391 -31.37 48.58 -102.83
CA VAL A 391 -31.63 49.99 -103.17
C VAL A 391 -30.61 50.51 -104.19
N GLU A 392 -29.34 50.17 -104.05
CA GLU A 392 -28.30 50.51 -105.02
C GLU A 392 -28.59 49.87 -106.39
N ALA A 393 -29.00 48.61 -106.42
CA ALA A 393 -29.39 47.94 -107.66
C ALA A 393 -30.64 48.57 -108.30
N THR A 394 -31.66 48.95 -107.51
CA THR A 394 -32.84 49.64 -108.06
C THR A 394 -32.51 51.05 -108.56
N ALA A 395 -31.60 51.76 -107.87
CA ALA A 395 -31.09 53.06 -108.30
C ALA A 395 -30.29 52.93 -109.61
N GLN A 396 -29.35 51.97 -109.72
CA GLN A 396 -28.62 51.68 -110.96
C GLN A 396 -29.59 51.37 -112.11
N ALA A 397 -30.56 50.48 -111.88
CA ALA A 397 -31.57 50.16 -112.88
C ALA A 397 -32.45 51.38 -113.27
N ALA A 398 -32.67 52.32 -112.35
CA ALA A 398 -33.36 53.57 -112.63
C ALA A 398 -32.49 54.52 -113.48
N THR A 399 -31.20 54.64 -113.16
CA THR A 399 -30.22 55.39 -113.96
C THR A 399 -30.12 54.82 -115.38
N GLU A 400 -29.96 53.51 -115.55
CA GLU A 400 -29.96 52.89 -116.88
C GLU A 400 -31.28 53.08 -117.65
N ARG A 401 -32.41 53.15 -116.94
CA ARG A 401 -33.71 53.48 -117.56
C ARG A 401 -33.76 54.95 -117.98
N ALA A 402 -33.21 55.85 -117.18
CA ALA A 402 -33.10 57.27 -117.50
C ALA A 402 -32.18 57.49 -118.70
N GLU A 403 -30.98 56.90 -118.72
CA GLU A 403 -30.04 56.93 -119.86
C GLU A 403 -30.68 56.37 -121.14
N ARG A 404 -31.40 55.25 -121.06
CA ARG A 404 -32.16 54.72 -122.21
C ARG A 404 -33.27 55.65 -122.67
N ALA A 405 -33.94 56.34 -121.74
CA ALA A 405 -34.98 57.31 -122.06
C ALA A 405 -34.38 58.58 -122.69
N GLU A 406 -33.26 59.07 -122.17
CA GLU A 406 -32.48 60.18 -122.74
C GLU A 406 -32.00 59.84 -124.15
N ALA A 407 -31.40 58.67 -124.35
CA ALA A 407 -31.00 58.19 -125.68
C ALA A 407 -32.18 58.10 -126.65
N ARG A 408 -33.37 57.67 -126.17
CA ARG A 408 -34.61 57.71 -126.97
C ARG A 408 -35.05 59.13 -127.30
N VAL A 409 -34.96 60.06 -126.36
CA VAL A 409 -35.28 61.48 -126.61
C VAL A 409 -34.30 62.08 -127.61
N GLU A 410 -33.00 61.80 -127.49
CA GLU A 410 -31.99 62.21 -128.48
C GLU A 410 -32.28 61.61 -129.86
N GLN A 411 -32.64 60.32 -129.92
CA GLN A 411 -33.07 59.68 -131.16
C GLN A 411 -34.32 60.35 -131.76
N LEU A 412 -35.33 60.66 -130.94
CA LEU A 412 -36.54 61.38 -131.36
C LEU A 412 -36.23 62.82 -131.80
N HIS A 413 -35.33 63.52 -131.12
CA HIS A 413 -34.84 64.84 -131.53
C HIS A 413 -34.09 64.78 -132.87
N ALA A 414 -33.26 63.75 -133.08
CA ALA A 414 -32.60 63.52 -134.36
C ALA A 414 -33.62 63.22 -135.47
N GLN A 415 -34.65 62.40 -135.19
CA GLN A 415 -35.75 62.14 -136.12
C GLN A 415 -36.55 63.42 -136.42
N LEU A 416 -36.83 64.26 -135.43
CA LEU A 416 -37.47 65.57 -135.62
C LEU A 416 -36.59 66.54 -136.40
N ALA A 417 -35.29 66.57 -136.17
CA ALA A 417 -34.34 67.35 -136.94
C ALA A 417 -34.28 66.86 -138.40
N GLN A 418 -34.32 65.55 -138.63
CA GLN A 418 -34.42 64.95 -139.95
C GLN A 418 -35.75 65.29 -140.63
N ALA A 419 -36.89 65.22 -139.92
CA ALA A 419 -38.19 65.64 -140.43
C ALA A 419 -38.25 67.15 -140.73
N ARG A 420 -37.59 68.00 -139.92
CA ARG A 420 -37.43 69.43 -140.19
C ARG A 420 -36.49 69.70 -141.38
N ALA A 421 -35.44 68.90 -141.55
CA ALA A 421 -34.56 68.95 -142.70
C ALA A 421 -35.30 68.51 -143.98
N GLU A 422 -36.21 67.54 -143.89
CA GLU A 422 -37.12 67.15 -144.97
C GLU A 422 -38.16 68.25 -145.25
N ALA A 423 -38.71 68.89 -144.22
CA ALA A 423 -39.65 70.02 -144.36
C ALA A 423 -38.99 71.29 -144.94
N THR A 424 -37.71 71.54 -144.66
CA THR A 424 -36.93 72.63 -145.29
C THR A 424 -36.44 72.28 -146.70
N ARG A 425 -36.37 70.99 -147.04
CA ARG A 425 -36.15 70.52 -148.42
C ARG A 425 -37.39 70.76 -149.30
N THR A 426 -38.57 70.88 -148.70
CA THR A 426 -39.83 71.18 -149.40
C THR A 426 -40.15 72.66 -149.59
N ASP A 427 -39.30 73.59 -149.10
CA ASP A 427 -39.61 75.04 -149.18
C ASP A 427 -38.43 75.89 -149.68
N ARG A 428 -37.96 75.61 -150.91
CA ARG A 428 -37.26 76.59 -151.74
C ARG A 428 -37.94 76.73 -153.11
N PRO A 429 -38.59 77.88 -153.40
CA PRO A 429 -39.30 78.11 -154.65
C PRO A 429 -38.40 78.72 -155.73
N GLY A 430 -38.52 78.18 -156.95
CA GLY A 430 -38.56 78.90 -158.23
C GLY A 430 -37.26 79.40 -158.90
N GLY A 431 -36.99 78.94 -160.13
CA GLY A 431 -36.13 79.70 -161.06
C GLY A 431 -35.53 79.00 -162.30
N LYS A 432 -36.36 78.64 -163.28
CA LYS A 432 -36.15 78.39 -164.73
C LYS A 432 -34.71 78.35 -165.33
N ARG A 433 -34.37 77.20 -165.95
CA ARG A 433 -34.41 76.99 -167.41
C ARG A 433 -34.71 75.53 -167.72
#